data_AF-A0A381Y4G1-F1
#
_entry.id   AF-A0A381Y4G1-F1
#
_cell.length_a   1.000
_cell.length_b   1.000
_cell.length_c   1.000
_cell.angle_alpha   90.00
_cell.angle_beta   90.00
_cell.angle_gamma   90.00
#
_symmetry.space_group_name_H-M   'P 1'
#
loop_
_entity.id
_entity.type
_entity.pdbx_description
1 polymer ?
#
loop_
_entity_poly.entity_id
_entity_poly.type
_entity_poly.pdbx_seq_one_letter_code
_entity_poly.pdbx_strand_id
1 'polypeptide(L)'
;GFTESLALEMAQTNENLQIHCVHPGHVGTNIVANSRMDEEDLQTDEEGRSSIFTREQPTTVEEMADSFREGGMHPSKAAQIILKGVKKNKRRIFIGLDSKLLELSQRIFPNKYHRLWPFFMIPMMIFRDKKPLKSLD
;
A
#
# COMPACT_ATOMS: atom_id res chain seq x y z
N GLY A 1 12.32 -6.10 6.59
CA GLY A 1 13.41 -7.07 6.77
C GLY A 1 14.74 -6.45 6.43
N PHE A 2 15.25 -6.68 5.21
CA PHE A 2 16.58 -6.25 4.76
C PHE A 2 16.96 -4.79 5.10
N THR A 3 16.17 -3.83 4.62
CA THR A 3 16.44 -2.39 4.83
C THR A 3 16.45 -1.99 6.30
N GLU A 4 15.71 -2.70 7.14
CA GLU A 4 15.60 -2.39 8.57
C GLU A 4 16.80 -2.90 9.35
N SER A 5 17.33 -4.07 8.97
CA SER A 5 18.61 -4.59 9.47
C SER A 5 19.74 -3.66 9.07
N LEU A 6 19.79 -3.24 7.80
CA LEU A 6 20.79 -2.28 7.31
C LEU A 6 20.71 -0.94 8.06
N ALA A 7 19.49 -0.46 8.36
CA ALA A 7 19.31 0.73 9.17
C ALA A 7 19.81 0.56 10.63
N LEU A 8 19.83 -0.65 11.18
CA LEU A 8 20.38 -0.91 12.53
C LEU A 8 21.91 -0.89 12.47
N GLU A 9 22.49 -1.58 11.49
CA GLU A 9 23.93 -1.65 11.28
C GLU A 9 24.53 -0.27 11.05
N MET A 10 23.96 0.52 10.13
CA MET A 10 24.46 1.86 9.81
C MET A 10 24.27 2.86 10.94
N ALA A 11 23.23 2.70 11.78
CA ALA A 11 23.06 3.56 12.95
C ALA A 11 24.18 3.38 13.98
N GLN A 12 24.91 2.27 13.96
CA GLN A 12 26.06 2.02 14.83
C GLN A 12 27.39 2.46 14.20
N THR A 13 27.50 2.44 12.87
CA THR A 13 28.76 2.67 12.16
C THR A 13 28.86 4.03 11.45
N ASN A 14 27.74 4.70 11.17
CA ASN A 14 27.71 5.96 10.45
C ASN A 14 26.52 6.85 10.87
N GLU A 15 26.78 7.78 11.79
CA GLU A 15 25.76 8.73 12.30
C GLU A 15 25.23 9.72 11.26
N ASN A 16 25.93 9.91 10.14
CA ASN A 16 25.55 10.85 9.08
C ASN A 16 24.67 10.21 7.99
N LEU A 17 24.37 8.91 8.09
CA LEU A 17 23.55 8.18 7.11
C LEU A 17 22.17 7.85 7.69
N GLN A 18 21.11 8.32 7.02
CA GLN A 18 19.73 7.95 7.35
C GLN A 18 19.20 6.89 6.39
N ILE A 19 18.62 5.83 6.93
CA ILE A 19 17.95 4.78 6.15
C ILE A 19 16.51 4.63 6.63
N HIS A 20 15.60 4.60 5.67
CA HIS A 20 14.17 4.52 5.91
C HIS A 20 13.56 3.36 5.11
N CYS A 21 12.79 2.51 5.78
CA CYS A 21 11.99 1.47 5.12
C CYS A 21 10.56 1.98 4.93
N VAL A 22 10.12 2.06 3.68
CA VAL A 22 8.75 2.45 3.33
C VAL A 22 7.92 1.19 3.17
N HIS A 23 6.82 1.12 3.92
CA HIS A 23 5.82 0.05 3.84
C HIS A 23 4.60 0.60 3.09
N PRO A 24 4.45 0.26 1.80
CA PRO A 24 3.35 0.78 1.00
C PRO A 24 2.03 0.13 1.44
N GLY A 25 1.00 0.96 1.62
CA GLY A 25 -0.38 0.54 1.49
C GLY A 25 -0.83 0.67 0.03
N HIS A 26 -2.13 0.66 -0.22
CA HIS A 26 -2.65 0.82 -1.57
C HIS A 26 -2.53 2.28 -2.03
N VAL A 27 -1.59 2.55 -2.95
CA VAL A 27 -1.42 3.86 -3.60
C VAL A 27 -1.98 3.81 -5.02
N GLY A 28 -2.82 4.76 -5.39
CA GLY A 28 -3.51 4.80 -6.69
C GLY A 28 -2.60 5.29 -7.79
N THR A 29 -1.68 4.44 -8.24
CA THR A 29 -0.77 4.71 -9.37
C THR A 29 -1.28 4.04 -10.64
N ASN A 30 -0.64 4.34 -11.78
CA ASN A 30 -0.92 3.68 -13.06
C ASN A 30 -0.26 2.29 -13.18
N ILE A 31 0.06 1.63 -12.06
CA ILE A 31 0.84 0.38 -12.10
C ILE A 31 0.06 -0.76 -12.74
N VAL A 32 -1.25 -0.84 -12.52
CA VAL A 32 -2.12 -1.85 -13.14
C VAL A 32 -2.25 -1.59 -14.65
N ALA A 33 -2.55 -0.36 -15.07
CA ALA A 33 -2.63 0.00 -16.49
C ALA A 33 -1.31 -0.26 -17.26
N ASN A 34 -0.17 -0.11 -16.61
CA ASN A 34 1.14 -0.32 -17.23
C ASN A 34 1.70 -1.73 -17.00
N SER A 35 0.97 -2.59 -16.28
CA SER A 35 1.39 -3.97 -16.06
C SER A 35 1.14 -4.80 -17.32
N ARG A 36 2.02 -5.76 -17.59
CA ARG A 36 1.84 -6.72 -18.69
C ARG A 36 0.96 -7.85 -18.16
N MET A 37 -0.35 -7.67 -18.23
CA MET A 37 -1.33 -8.72 -17.95
C MET A 37 -1.98 -9.11 -19.27
N ASP A 38 -1.99 -10.40 -19.59
CA ASP A 38 -2.70 -10.89 -20.77
C ASP A 38 -4.18 -11.10 -20.41
N GLU A 39 -5.09 -10.83 -21.34
CA GLU A 39 -6.55 -11.00 -21.15
C GLU A 39 -6.92 -12.45 -20.79
N GLU A 40 -6.09 -13.43 -21.20
CA GLU A 40 -6.24 -14.84 -20.85
C GLU A 40 -5.92 -15.11 -19.37
N ASP A 41 -4.97 -14.37 -18.78
CA ASP A 41 -4.65 -14.45 -17.34
C ASP A 41 -5.83 -13.98 -16.47
N LEU A 42 -6.69 -13.09 -17.00
CA LEU A 42 -7.89 -12.60 -16.31
C LEU A 42 -9.06 -13.59 -16.30
N GLN A 43 -9.10 -14.52 -17.27
CA GLN A 43 -10.22 -15.47 -17.43
C GLN A 43 -10.01 -16.77 -16.66
N THR A 44 -8.75 -17.13 -16.37
CA THR A 44 -8.40 -18.43 -15.77
C THR A 44 -8.62 -18.46 -14.24
N ASP A 45 -8.78 -17.31 -13.60
CA ASP A 45 -8.73 -17.15 -12.15
C ASP A 45 -10.11 -16.85 -11.52
N GLU A 46 -11.15 -17.65 -11.83
CA GLU A 46 -12.51 -17.43 -11.29
C GLU A 46 -12.57 -17.44 -9.75
N GLU A 47 -11.65 -18.14 -9.09
CA GLU A 47 -11.52 -18.23 -7.63
C GLU A 47 -10.63 -17.12 -7.03
N GLY A 48 -9.81 -16.46 -7.85
CA GLY A 48 -8.95 -15.32 -7.50
C GLY A 48 -9.63 -13.94 -7.63
N ARG A 49 -10.83 -13.91 -8.22
CA ARG A 49 -11.59 -12.69 -8.59
C ARG A 49 -12.04 -11.78 -7.45
N SER A 50 -11.90 -12.16 -6.18
CA SER A 50 -12.09 -11.20 -5.09
C SER A 50 -10.84 -10.34 -4.92
N SER A 51 -10.65 -9.34 -5.79
CA SER A 51 -9.84 -8.19 -5.42
C SER A 51 -10.47 -7.59 -4.18
N ILE A 52 -9.82 -7.78 -3.02
CA ILE A 52 -10.26 -7.17 -1.75
C ILE A 52 -10.35 -5.64 -1.87
N PHE A 53 -9.75 -5.07 -2.92
CA PHE A 53 -9.70 -3.65 -3.23
C PHE A 53 -10.80 -3.14 -4.17
N THR A 54 -11.65 -4.02 -4.73
CA THR A 54 -12.70 -3.63 -5.67
C THR A 54 -14.07 -4.19 -5.28
N ARG A 55 -15.11 -3.36 -5.32
CA ARG A 55 -16.50 -3.73 -4.99
C ARG A 55 -17.19 -4.56 -6.07
N GLU A 56 -16.73 -4.45 -7.31
CA GLU A 56 -17.26 -5.12 -8.50
C GLU A 56 -16.10 -5.88 -9.17
N GLN A 57 -16.36 -7.04 -9.77
CA GLN A 57 -15.28 -7.75 -10.49
C GLN A 57 -15.03 -7.03 -11.81
N PRO A 58 -13.89 -6.36 -12.00
CA PRO A 58 -13.60 -5.71 -13.28
C PRO A 58 -13.47 -6.80 -14.36
N THR A 59 -14.11 -6.56 -15.50
CA THR A 59 -14.13 -7.50 -16.61
C THR A 59 -12.98 -7.27 -17.60
N THR A 60 -12.37 -6.08 -17.54
CA THR A 60 -11.23 -5.69 -18.38
C THR A 60 -10.04 -5.19 -17.55
N VAL A 61 -8.85 -5.17 -18.17
CA VAL A 61 -7.63 -4.59 -17.56
C VAL A 61 -7.83 -3.11 -17.25
N GLU A 62 -8.53 -2.38 -18.13
CA GLU A 62 -8.78 -0.94 -17.97
C GLU A 62 -9.69 -0.66 -16.75
N GLU A 63 -10.78 -1.41 -16.59
CA GLU A 63 -11.67 -1.29 -15.43
C GLU A 63 -10.93 -1.61 -14.12
N MET A 64 -10.06 -2.61 -14.15
CA MET A 64 -9.20 -2.96 -13.01
C MET A 64 -8.22 -1.83 -12.69
N ALA A 65 -7.63 -1.23 -13.71
CA ALA A 65 -6.68 -0.14 -13.55
C ALA A 65 -7.33 1.12 -12.97
N ASP A 66 -8.50 1.50 -13.47
CA ASP A 66 -9.26 2.62 -12.95
C ASP A 66 -9.73 2.36 -11.53
N SER A 67 -10.26 1.17 -11.25
CA SER A 67 -10.62 0.77 -9.90
C SER A 67 -9.45 0.82 -8.92
N PHE A 68 -8.28 0.31 -9.31
CA PHE A 68 -7.08 0.36 -8.48
C PHE A 68 -6.65 1.81 -8.23
N ARG A 69 -6.66 2.65 -9.26
CA ARG A 69 -6.28 4.06 -9.17
C ARG A 69 -7.22 4.83 -8.24
N GLU A 70 -8.53 4.65 -8.39
CA GLU A 70 -9.56 5.32 -7.61
C GLU A 70 -9.72 4.75 -6.19
N GLY A 71 -9.47 3.46 -5.99
CA GLY A 71 -9.45 2.83 -4.67
C GLY A 71 -8.30 3.35 -3.81
N GLY A 72 -7.22 3.76 -4.48
CA GLY A 72 -5.92 4.24 -4.02
C GLY A 72 -5.88 5.49 -3.14
N MET A 73 -4.89 5.59 -2.24
CA MET A 73 -4.42 6.91 -1.78
C MET A 73 -3.74 7.62 -2.95
N HIS A 74 -4.02 8.92 -3.14
CA HIS A 74 -3.36 9.69 -4.19
C HIS A 74 -1.82 9.70 -4.03
N PRO A 75 -1.03 9.52 -5.11
CA PRO A 75 0.43 9.45 -5.05
C PRO A 75 1.10 10.67 -4.40
N SER A 76 0.57 11.88 -4.61
CA SER A 76 1.14 13.09 -3.98
C SER A 76 1.05 13.07 -2.45
N LYS A 77 -0.01 12.48 -1.91
CA LYS A 77 -0.17 12.32 -0.46
C LYS A 77 0.77 11.26 0.09
N ALA A 78 0.97 10.15 -0.64
CA ALA A 78 1.98 9.16 -0.30
C ALA A 78 3.39 9.78 -0.27
N ALA A 79 3.74 10.57 -1.29
CA ALA A 79 5.00 11.31 -1.34
C ALA A 79 5.16 12.27 -0.14
N GLN A 80 4.11 13.01 0.23
CA GLN A 80 4.13 13.87 1.42
C GLN A 80 4.39 13.09 2.71
N ILE A 81 3.77 11.92 2.87
CA ILE A 81 3.98 11.04 4.03
C ILE A 81 5.44 10.57 4.08
N ILE A 82 6.01 10.17 2.95
CA ILE A 82 7.42 9.76 2.85
C ILE A 82 8.33 10.91 3.26
N LEU A 83 8.20 12.08 2.63
CA LEU A 83 9.04 13.24 2.92
C LEU A 83 8.91 13.70 4.39
N LYS A 84 7.71 13.65 4.96
CA LYS A 84 7.49 13.94 6.38
C LYS A 84 8.13 12.89 7.29
N GLY A 85 8.15 11.62 6.87
CA GLY A 85 8.81 10.53 7.58
C GLY A 85 10.33 10.69 7.59
N VAL A 86 10.92 11.01 6.44
CA VAL A 86 12.34 11.31 6.28
C VAL A 86 12.74 12.50 7.16
N LYS A 87 12.04 13.64 7.07
CA LYS A 87 12.29 14.83 7.91
C LYS A 87 12.20 14.56 9.42
N LYS A 88 11.41 13.57 9.83
CA LYS A 88 11.24 13.17 11.23
C LYS A 88 12.18 12.03 11.66
N ASN A 89 13.16 11.69 10.83
CA ASN A 89 14.09 10.58 11.05
C ASN A 89 13.39 9.25 11.42
N LYS A 90 12.27 8.92 10.75
CA LYS A 90 11.53 7.70 11.03
C LYS A 90 12.14 6.50 10.30
N ARG A 91 12.63 5.50 11.03
CA ARG A 91 13.16 4.26 10.43
C ARG A 91 12.11 3.48 9.61
N ARG A 92 10.86 3.44 10.08
CA ARG A 92 9.72 2.84 9.37
C ARG A 92 8.71 3.91 8.97
N ILE A 93 8.31 3.92 7.70
CA ILE A 93 7.32 4.84 7.15
C ILE A 93 6.17 4.03 6.54
N PHE A 94 5.00 4.10 7.16
CA PHE A 94 3.80 3.43 6.68
C PHE A 94 2.98 4.37 5.80
N ILE A 95 2.63 3.92 4.59
CA ILE A 95 1.78 4.68 3.67
C ILE A 95 0.35 4.19 3.86
N GLY A 96 -0.50 5.06 4.41
CA GLY A 96 -1.88 4.72 4.73
C GLY A 96 -2.07 3.96 6.05
N LEU A 97 -3.33 3.89 6.50
CA LEU A 97 -3.73 3.15 7.70
C LEU A 97 -3.79 1.64 7.45
N ASP A 98 -4.03 1.27 6.19
CA ASP A 98 -4.03 -0.09 5.68
C ASP A 98 -2.71 -0.81 5.96
N SER A 99 -1.57 -0.24 5.56
CA SER A 99 -0.25 -0.83 5.80
C SER A 99 0.08 -0.95 7.28
N LYS A 100 -0.36 0.02 8.09
CA LYS A 100 -0.13 0.02 9.54
C LYS A 100 -0.94 -1.06 10.25
N LEU A 101 -2.21 -1.23 9.90
CA LEU A 101 -3.06 -2.27 10.48
C LEU A 101 -2.64 -3.67 10.00
N LEU A 102 -2.19 -3.80 8.76
CA LEU A 102 -1.61 -5.04 8.26
C LEU A 102 -0.42 -5.48 9.13
N GLU A 103 0.54 -4.58 9.34
CA GLU A 103 1.74 -4.86 10.12
C GLU A 103 1.38 -5.19 11.58
N LEU A 104 0.48 -4.42 12.19
CA LEU A 104 0.03 -4.66 13.56
C LEU A 104 -0.69 -6.01 13.69
N SER A 105 -1.55 -6.36 12.73
CA SER A 105 -2.30 -7.62 12.75
C SER A 105 -1.38 -8.84 12.64
N GLN A 106 -0.34 -8.77 11.80
CA GLN A 106 0.67 -9.82 11.70
C GLN A 106 1.48 -9.95 12.99
N ARG A 107 1.72 -8.84 13.70
CA ARG A 107 2.48 -8.86 14.95
C ARG A 107 1.68 -9.41 16.13
N ILE A 108 0.39 -9.10 16.22
CA ILE A 108 -0.48 -9.56 17.33
C ILE A 108 -1.03 -10.96 17.05
N PHE A 109 -1.35 -11.27 15.79
CA PHE A 109 -1.99 -12.52 15.39
C PHE A 109 -1.23 -13.21 14.22
N PRO A 110 0.01 -13.68 14.43
CA PRO A 110 0.86 -14.19 13.35
C PRO A 110 0.23 -15.30 12.51
N ASN A 111 -0.49 -16.23 13.16
CA ASN A 111 -1.10 -17.38 12.47
C ASN A 111 -2.52 -17.11 11.97
N LYS A 112 -3.11 -15.94 12.29
CA LYS A 112 -4.53 -15.63 12.04
C LYS A 112 -4.77 -14.27 11.38
N TYR A 113 -3.72 -13.53 11.01
CA TYR A 113 -3.84 -12.19 10.45
C TYR A 113 -4.73 -12.16 9.18
N HIS A 114 -4.66 -13.20 8.35
CA HIS A 114 -5.50 -13.36 7.15
C HIS A 114 -7.00 -13.35 7.47
N ARG A 115 -7.42 -13.84 8.65
CA ARG A 115 -8.83 -13.81 9.09
C ARG A 115 -9.26 -12.43 9.58
N LEU A 116 -8.32 -11.65 10.10
CA LEU A 116 -8.58 -10.30 10.60
C LEU A 116 -8.55 -9.26 9.47
N TRP A 117 -7.83 -9.56 8.40
CA TRP A 117 -7.66 -8.68 7.25
C TRP A 117 -8.98 -8.08 6.71
N PRO A 118 -10.04 -8.88 6.43
CA PRO A 118 -11.30 -8.32 5.93
C PRO A 118 -11.99 -7.38 6.92
N PHE A 119 -11.87 -7.65 8.23
CA PHE A 119 -12.55 -6.91 9.29
C PHE A 119 -12.14 -5.44 9.34
N PHE A 120 -10.87 -5.14 9.07
CA PHE A 120 -10.40 -3.75 9.03
C PHE A 120 -10.28 -3.17 7.62
N MET A 121 -10.05 -3.99 6.59
CA MET A 121 -9.94 -3.50 5.21
C MET A 121 -11.24 -2.94 4.66
N ILE A 122 -12.35 -3.65 4.83
CA ILE A 122 -13.65 -3.25 4.25
C ILE A 122 -14.10 -1.87 4.78
N PRO A 123 -14.10 -1.61 6.10
CA PRO A 123 -14.43 -0.28 6.61
C PRO A 123 -13.43 0.79 6.13
N MET A 124 -12.14 0.47 6.08
CA MET A 124 -11.13 1.45 5.67
C MET A 124 -11.27 1.89 4.22
N MET A 125 -11.69 1.00 3.30
CA MET A 125 -11.93 1.38 1.91
C MET A 125 -13.04 2.41 1.76
N ILE A 126 -14.09 2.29 2.58
CA ILE A 126 -15.23 3.19 2.55
C ILE A 126 -14.81 4.59 3.04
N PHE A 127 -13.97 4.66 4.08
CA PHE A 127 -13.57 5.93 4.71
C PHE A 127 -12.23 6.48 4.23
N ARG A 128 -11.69 5.98 3.11
CA ARG A 128 -10.35 6.38 2.66
C ARG A 128 -10.37 7.76 2.01
N ASP A 129 -9.49 8.64 2.47
CA ASP A 129 -9.27 9.93 1.82
C ASP A 129 -8.35 9.77 0.60
N LYS A 130 -8.98 9.85 -0.57
CA LYS A 130 -8.41 9.65 -1.91
C LYS A 130 -7.95 10.94 -2.58
N LYS A 131 -8.17 12.10 -1.96
CA LYS A 131 -7.93 13.40 -2.61
C LYS A 131 -6.44 13.72 -2.74
N PRO A 132 -6.03 14.44 -3.81
CA PRO A 132 -4.69 14.99 -3.91
C PRO A 132 -4.44 16.04 -2.81
N LEU A 133 -3.17 16.47 -2.68
CA LEU A 133 -2.85 17.63 -1.86
C LEU A 133 -3.47 18.88 -2.46
N LYS A 134 -4.07 19.73 -1.61
CA LYS A 134 -4.72 21.00 -2.01
C LYS A 134 -3.82 21.96 -2.82
N SER A 135 -2.51 21.77 -2.80
CA SER A 135 -1.55 22.57 -3.57
C SER A 135 -1.35 22.08 -5.01
N LEU A 136 -2.06 21.03 -5.42
CA LEU A 136 -1.99 20.39 -6.73
C LEU A 136 -3.36 20.38 -7.45
N ASP A 137 -4.39 20.92 -6.81
CA ASP A 137 -5.69 21.26 -7.44
C ASP A 137 -5.57 22.64 -8.10
#